data_AF-A0A1S8AXQ2-F1
#
_entry.id   AF-A0A1S8AXQ2-F1
#
_cell.length_a   1.000
_cell.length_b   1.000
_cell.length_c   1.000
_cell.angle_alpha   90.00
_cell.angle_beta   90.00
_cell.angle_gamma   90.00
#
_symmetry.space_group_name_H-M   'P 1'
#
loop_
_entity.id
_entity.type
_entity.pdbx_description
1 polymer ?
#
loop_
_entity_poly.entity_id
_entity_poly.type
_entity_poly.pdbx_seq_one_letter_code
_entity_poly.pdbx_strand_id
1 'polypeptide(L)'
;MLAVTAVNDCQYCTRYHTDLARETGVDRETITLILERDVDAAVDDTELPALLFAQQYAETDEKPGREALEALEAAYGRETAGDIVAFARAIYFGNLLGNTYDGVRFALARRAQAGRRGLRDARSRVGRAVERLRERCPV
;
A
#
# COMPACT_ATOMS: atom_id res chain seq x y z
N MET A 1 -6.65 11.87 -0.75
CA MET A 1 -5.52 10.90 -0.87
C MET A 1 -5.61 9.77 0.15
N LEU A 2 -5.87 10.06 1.43
CA LEU A 2 -5.98 9.04 2.49
C LEU A 2 -7.07 7.99 2.21
N ALA A 3 -8.25 8.38 1.72
CA ALA A 3 -9.34 7.45 1.40
C ALA A 3 -8.94 6.35 0.40
N VAL A 4 -8.29 6.69 -0.72
CA VAL A 4 -7.76 5.69 -1.68
C VAL A 4 -6.69 4.80 -1.03
N THR A 5 -5.82 5.41 -0.23
CA THR A 5 -4.72 4.71 0.44
C THR A 5 -5.23 3.70 1.48
N ALA A 6 -6.32 4.04 2.18
CA ALA A 6 -6.97 3.16 3.15
C ALA A 6 -7.52 1.89 2.49
N VAL A 7 -8.02 2.01 1.25
CA VAL A 7 -8.48 0.86 0.45
C VAL A 7 -7.31 0.01 -0.01
N ASN A 8 -6.29 0.64 -0.61
CA ASN A 8 -5.13 -0.03 -1.19
C ASN A 8 -4.09 -0.53 -0.17
N ASP A 9 -4.26 -0.20 1.11
CA ASP A 9 -3.42 -0.61 2.24
C ASP A 9 -1.90 -0.40 2.00
N CYS A 10 -1.54 0.80 1.51
CA CYS A 10 -0.15 1.11 1.21
C CYS A 10 0.54 1.81 2.39
N GLN A 11 1.35 1.06 3.16
CA GLN A 11 2.00 1.57 4.38
C GLN A 11 2.84 2.85 4.18
N TYR A 12 3.50 2.99 3.03
CA TYR A 12 4.31 4.16 2.71
C TYR A 12 3.44 5.41 2.51
N CYS A 13 2.39 5.25 1.72
CA CYS A 13 1.45 6.32 1.42
C CYS A 13 0.62 6.68 2.65
N THR A 14 0.25 5.69 3.49
CA THR A 14 -0.44 5.93 4.76
C THR A 14 0.39 6.86 5.62
N ARG A 15 1.67 6.54 5.84
CA ARG A 15 2.56 7.40 6.63
C ARG A 15 2.68 8.79 6.02
N TYR A 16 3.08 8.88 4.76
CA TYR A 16 3.36 10.16 4.10
C TYR A 16 2.13 11.08 4.06
N HIS A 17 0.97 10.56 3.69
CA HIS A 17 -0.24 11.37 3.58
C HIS A 17 -0.90 11.63 4.93
N THR A 18 -0.69 10.80 5.95
CA THR A 18 -1.06 11.14 7.33
C THR A 18 -0.25 12.32 7.82
N ASP A 19 1.07 12.33 7.60
CA ASP A 19 1.92 13.45 8.00
C ASP A 19 1.50 14.75 7.27
N LEU A 20 1.30 14.67 5.94
CA LEU A 20 0.86 15.82 5.14
C LEU A 20 -0.52 16.35 5.56
N ALA A 21 -1.51 15.47 5.81
CA ALA A 21 -2.84 15.89 6.23
C ALA A 21 -2.81 16.64 7.58
N ARG A 22 -1.96 16.20 8.50
CA ARG A 22 -1.76 16.88 9.79
C ARG A 22 -1.10 18.24 9.61
N GLU A 23 -0.13 18.36 8.72
CA GLU A 23 0.53 19.63 8.40
C GLU A 23 -0.44 20.65 7.79
N THR A 24 -1.46 20.20 7.07
CA THR A 24 -2.52 21.05 6.52
C THR A 24 -3.67 21.32 7.49
N GLY A 25 -3.59 20.82 8.73
CA GLY A 25 -4.56 21.11 9.79
C GLY A 25 -5.72 20.12 9.91
N VAL A 26 -5.71 19.00 9.20
CA VAL A 26 -6.69 17.92 9.43
C VAL A 26 -6.39 17.28 10.78
N ASP A 27 -7.39 17.19 11.64
CA ASP A 27 -7.20 16.63 12.97
C ASP A 27 -7.02 15.10 12.93
N ARG A 28 -6.51 14.57 14.04
CA ARG A 28 -6.15 13.16 14.15
C ARG A 28 -7.38 12.25 14.10
N GLU A 29 -8.53 12.68 14.59
CA GLU A 29 -9.74 11.86 14.64
C GLU A 29 -10.28 11.67 13.24
N THR A 30 -10.46 12.76 12.47
CA THR A 30 -10.86 12.70 11.06
C THR A 30 -9.90 11.84 10.23
N ILE A 31 -8.58 11.99 10.40
CA ILE A 31 -7.60 11.13 9.69
C ILE A 31 -7.81 9.65 10.04
N THR A 32 -8.06 9.35 11.31
CA THR A 32 -8.24 7.97 11.79
C THR A 32 -9.48 7.35 11.17
N LEU A 33 -10.60 8.07 11.20
CA LEU A 33 -11.87 7.62 10.61
C LEU A 33 -11.75 7.38 9.10
N ILE A 34 -11.07 8.28 8.36
CA ILE A 34 -10.81 8.09 6.92
C ILE A 34 -9.98 6.82 6.67
N LEU A 35 -8.96 6.56 7.51
CA LEU A 35 -8.11 5.37 7.38
C LEU A 35 -8.85 4.07 7.76
N GLU A 36 -9.82 4.15 8.68
CA GLU A 36 -10.73 3.06 9.03
C GLU A 36 -11.86 2.87 8.00
N ARG A 37 -11.88 3.72 6.97
CA ARG A 37 -12.87 3.77 5.89
C ARG A 37 -14.26 4.21 6.34
N ASP A 38 -14.38 4.80 7.51
CA ASP A 38 -15.62 5.40 8.03
C ASP A 38 -15.67 6.89 7.65
N VAL A 39 -15.90 7.16 6.36
CA VAL A 39 -15.89 8.54 5.83
C VAL A 39 -17.14 9.32 6.21
N ASP A 40 -18.27 8.65 6.43
CA ASP A 40 -19.51 9.25 6.91
C ASP A 40 -19.35 9.88 8.30
N ALA A 41 -18.57 9.25 9.18
CA ALA A 41 -18.25 9.80 10.49
C ALA A 41 -17.12 10.85 10.45
N ALA A 42 -16.32 10.88 9.38
CA ALA A 42 -15.09 11.66 9.32
C ALA A 42 -15.27 13.12 8.92
N VAL A 43 -16.23 13.41 8.03
CA VAL A 43 -16.40 14.71 7.38
C VAL A 43 -17.87 15.09 7.23
N ASP A 44 -18.14 16.33 6.83
CA ASP A 44 -19.50 16.80 6.56
C ASP A 44 -19.99 16.47 5.14
N ASP A 45 -21.26 16.78 4.88
CA ASP A 45 -21.93 16.53 3.59
C ASP A 45 -21.25 17.21 2.40
N THR A 46 -20.43 18.24 2.63
CA THR A 46 -19.74 18.96 1.56
C THR A 46 -18.48 18.25 1.11
N GLU A 47 -17.80 17.50 1.97
CA GLU A 47 -16.58 16.74 1.64
C GLU A 47 -16.86 15.25 1.39
N LEU A 48 -17.95 14.73 1.94
CA LEU A 48 -18.33 13.32 1.87
C LEU A 48 -18.38 12.76 0.44
N PRO A 49 -18.98 13.43 -0.57
CA PRO A 49 -19.02 12.90 -1.94
C PRO A 49 -17.64 12.64 -2.54
N ALA A 50 -16.64 13.50 -2.24
CA ALA A 50 -15.27 13.31 -2.72
C ALA A 50 -14.60 12.09 -2.07
N LEU A 51 -14.84 11.86 -0.78
CA LEU A 51 -14.26 10.72 -0.06
C LEU A 51 -14.92 9.40 -0.46
N LEU A 52 -16.25 9.37 -0.61
CA LEU A 52 -16.98 8.20 -1.11
C LEU A 52 -16.53 7.84 -2.53
N PHE A 53 -16.43 8.84 -3.42
CA PHE A 53 -15.90 8.61 -4.76
C PHE A 53 -14.48 8.03 -4.71
N ALA A 54 -13.60 8.59 -3.88
CA ALA A 54 -12.22 8.14 -3.75
C ALA A 54 -12.12 6.69 -3.23
N GLN A 55 -12.94 6.31 -2.25
CA GLN A 55 -13.03 4.92 -1.77
C GLN A 55 -13.50 4.00 -2.90
N GLN A 56 -14.64 4.31 -3.52
CA GLN A 56 -15.20 3.49 -4.60
C GLN A 56 -14.24 3.38 -5.79
N TYR A 57 -13.53 4.46 -6.15
CA TYR A 57 -12.50 4.45 -7.19
C TYR A 57 -11.43 3.39 -6.92
N ALA A 58 -10.97 3.29 -5.68
CA ALA A 58 -9.97 2.31 -5.27
C ALA A 58 -10.55 0.89 -5.19
N GLU A 59 -11.75 0.72 -4.63
CA GLU A 59 -12.41 -0.58 -4.47
C GLU A 59 -12.78 -1.24 -5.81
N THR A 60 -12.98 -0.43 -6.84
CA THR A 60 -13.39 -0.87 -8.17
C THR A 60 -12.24 -0.95 -9.18
N ASP A 61 -10.99 -0.88 -8.74
CA ASP A 61 -9.80 -0.85 -9.60
C ASP A 61 -9.90 0.22 -10.71
N GLU A 62 -10.07 1.48 -10.28
CA GLU A 62 -10.16 2.67 -11.15
C GLU A 62 -11.45 2.74 -11.99
N LYS A 63 -12.46 1.92 -11.68
CA LYS A 63 -13.74 1.84 -12.44
C LYS A 63 -14.95 2.16 -11.56
N PRO A 64 -15.06 3.38 -10.99
CA PRO A 64 -16.14 3.73 -10.08
C PRO A 64 -17.53 3.75 -10.74
N GLY A 65 -17.59 3.78 -12.08
CA GLY A 65 -18.85 3.80 -12.83
C GLY A 65 -19.37 5.22 -13.09
N ARG A 66 -20.38 5.31 -13.96
CA ARG A 66 -20.92 6.59 -14.43
C ARG A 66 -21.66 7.35 -13.33
N GLU A 67 -22.43 6.63 -12.52
CA GLU A 67 -23.23 7.20 -11.43
C GLU A 67 -22.35 7.89 -10.38
N ALA A 68 -21.24 7.28 -9.96
CA ALA A 68 -20.32 7.87 -9.02
C ALA A 68 -19.66 9.15 -9.57
N LEU A 69 -19.34 9.18 -10.87
CA LEU A 69 -18.80 10.38 -11.51
C LEU A 69 -19.86 11.48 -11.64
N GLU A 70 -21.09 11.13 -12.01
CA GLU A 70 -22.22 12.07 -12.10
C GLU A 70 -22.55 12.68 -10.74
N ALA A 71 -22.54 11.87 -9.66
CA ALA A 71 -22.73 12.35 -8.30
C ALA A 71 -21.61 13.32 -7.86
N LEU A 72 -20.36 13.01 -8.20
CA LEU A 72 -19.22 13.88 -7.92
C LEU A 72 -19.31 15.21 -8.70
N GLU A 73 -19.63 15.16 -9.99
CA GLU A 73 -19.83 16.36 -10.82
C GLU A 73 -21.02 17.20 -10.33
N ALA A 74 -22.09 16.57 -9.83
CA ALA A 74 -23.23 17.28 -9.25
C ALA A 74 -22.87 18.00 -7.94
N ALA A 75 -21.99 17.41 -7.12
CA ALA A 75 -21.55 18.00 -5.86
C ALA A 75 -20.57 19.17 -6.05
N TYR A 76 -19.61 19.05 -6.97
CA TYR A 76 -18.48 19.99 -7.06
C TYR A 76 -18.36 20.76 -8.39
N GLY A 77 -19.20 20.44 -9.37
CA GLY A 77 -19.01 20.88 -10.75
C GLY A 77 -17.90 20.12 -11.48
N ARG A 78 -17.88 20.25 -12.80
CA ARG A 78 -17.01 19.46 -13.69
C ARG A 78 -15.52 19.67 -13.48
N GLU A 79 -15.11 20.91 -13.21
CA GLU A 79 -13.70 21.28 -13.04
C GLU A 79 -13.11 20.63 -11.78
N THR A 80 -13.71 20.93 -10.62
CA THR A 80 -13.31 20.37 -9.32
C THR A 80 -13.42 18.84 -9.29
N ALA A 81 -14.48 18.27 -9.87
CA ALA A 81 -14.61 16.82 -9.98
C ALA A 81 -13.45 16.22 -10.81
N GLY A 82 -13.04 16.89 -11.89
CA GLY A 82 -11.86 16.51 -12.68
C GLY A 82 -10.58 16.48 -11.85
N ASP A 83 -10.36 17.50 -11.01
CA ASP A 83 -9.20 17.54 -10.11
C ASP A 83 -9.23 16.41 -9.08
N ILE A 84 -10.39 16.14 -8.47
CA ILE A 84 -10.56 15.03 -7.52
C ILE A 84 -10.23 13.69 -8.18
N VAL A 85 -10.72 13.46 -9.40
CA VAL A 85 -10.40 12.25 -10.20
C VAL A 85 -8.90 12.16 -10.48
N ALA A 86 -8.27 13.28 -10.86
CA ALA A 86 -6.83 13.31 -11.13
C ALA A 86 -6.01 12.96 -9.87
N PHE A 87 -6.38 13.51 -8.72
CA PHE A 87 -5.72 13.18 -7.44
C PHE A 87 -5.97 11.73 -7.01
N ALA A 88 -7.19 11.21 -7.17
CA ALA A 88 -7.52 9.81 -6.87
C ALA A 88 -6.67 8.86 -7.72
N ARG A 89 -6.53 9.14 -9.01
CA ARG A 89 -5.68 8.36 -9.92
C ARG A 89 -4.20 8.43 -9.55
N ALA A 90 -3.70 9.63 -9.26
CA ALA A 90 -2.30 9.83 -8.89
C ALA A 90 -1.94 9.03 -7.63
N ILE A 91 -2.78 9.07 -6.59
CA ILE A 91 -2.52 8.32 -5.37
C ILE A 91 -2.73 6.81 -5.55
N TYR A 92 -3.71 6.37 -6.34
CA TYR A 92 -3.91 4.96 -6.66
C TYR A 92 -2.65 4.37 -7.29
N PHE A 93 -2.11 5.06 -8.31
CA PHE A 93 -0.83 4.68 -8.92
C PHE A 93 0.34 4.68 -7.91
N GLY A 94 0.42 5.70 -7.05
CA GLY A 94 1.42 5.77 -5.99
C GLY A 94 1.34 4.58 -5.02
N ASN A 95 0.13 4.16 -4.64
CA ASN A 95 -0.08 3.01 -3.77
C ASN A 95 0.40 1.71 -4.46
N LEU A 96 0.05 1.51 -5.73
CA LEU A 96 0.50 0.34 -6.50
C LEU A 96 2.03 0.27 -6.56
N LEU A 97 2.70 1.41 -6.78
CA LEU A 97 4.16 1.47 -6.76
C LEU A 97 4.74 1.09 -5.39
N GLY A 98 4.21 1.65 -4.31
CA GLY A 98 4.64 1.36 -2.94
C GLY A 98 4.50 -0.12 -2.60
N ASN A 99 3.34 -0.70 -2.92
CA ASN A 99 3.05 -2.11 -2.66
C ASN A 99 3.90 -3.04 -3.53
N THR A 100 4.15 -2.66 -4.79
CA THR A 100 5.05 -3.41 -5.69
C THR A 100 6.48 -3.42 -5.15
N TYR A 101 6.96 -2.27 -4.65
CA TYR A 101 8.30 -2.18 -4.05
C TYR A 101 8.44 -3.13 -2.86
N ASP A 102 7.45 -3.18 -1.97
CA ASP A 102 7.42 -4.14 -0.86
C ASP A 102 7.47 -5.58 -1.31
N GLY A 103 6.65 -5.94 -2.30
CA GLY A 103 6.64 -7.29 -2.89
C GLY A 103 8.01 -7.69 -3.43
N VAL A 104 8.67 -6.80 -4.18
CA VAL A 104 10.01 -7.04 -4.73
C VAL A 104 11.04 -7.20 -3.61
N ARG A 105 11.05 -6.29 -2.61
CA ARG A 105 11.97 -6.38 -1.48
C ARG A 105 11.81 -7.70 -0.71
N PHE A 106 10.57 -8.10 -0.45
CA PHE A 106 10.26 -9.35 0.24
C PHE A 106 10.75 -10.57 -0.55
N ALA A 107 10.48 -10.60 -1.87
CA ALA A 107 10.92 -11.68 -2.74
C ALA A 107 12.46 -11.80 -2.81
N LEU A 108 13.16 -10.68 -2.91
CA LEU A 108 14.63 -10.65 -2.90
C LEU A 108 15.19 -11.12 -1.56
N ALA A 109 14.65 -10.65 -0.45
CA ALA A 109 15.05 -11.08 0.89
C ALA A 109 14.88 -12.60 1.07
N ARG A 110 13.75 -13.15 0.62
CA ARG A 110 13.50 -14.60 0.65
C ARG A 110 14.48 -15.40 -0.21
N ARG A 111 14.76 -14.94 -1.43
CA ARG A 111 15.76 -15.58 -2.30
C ARG A 111 17.14 -15.59 -1.66
N ALA A 112 17.56 -14.46 -1.09
CA ALA A 112 18.84 -14.36 -0.38
C ALA A 112 18.90 -15.29 0.86
N GLN A 113 17.82 -15.39 1.62
CA GLN A 113 17.73 -16.31 2.77
C GLN A 113 17.82 -17.77 2.34
N ALA A 114 17.13 -18.17 1.27
CA ALA A 114 17.19 -19.52 0.73
C ALA A 114 18.61 -19.88 0.26
N GLY A 115 19.27 -18.96 -0.47
CA GLY A 115 20.67 -19.13 -0.88
C GLY A 115 21.62 -19.29 0.31
N ARG A 116 21.47 -18.46 1.34
CA ARG A 116 22.26 -18.56 2.58
C ARG A 116 22.07 -19.89 3.30
N ARG A 117 20.84 -20.41 3.37
CA ARG A 117 20.55 -21.74 3.94
C ARG A 117 21.20 -22.84 3.12
N GLY A 118 21.06 -22.82 1.79
CA GLY A 118 21.70 -23.80 0.91
C GLY A 118 23.23 -23.86 1.06
N LEU A 119 23.88 -22.69 1.14
CA LEU A 119 25.33 -22.62 1.37
C LEU A 119 25.75 -23.18 2.74
N ARG A 120 24.99 -22.88 3.81
CA ARG A 120 25.24 -23.45 5.16
C ARG A 120 25.07 -24.97 5.16
N ASP A 121 24.03 -25.47 4.51
CA ASP A 121 23.76 -26.91 4.42
C ASP A 121 24.87 -27.62 3.65
N ALA A 122 25.30 -27.09 2.51
CA ALA A 122 26.41 -27.60 1.73
C ALA A 122 27.71 -27.63 2.55
N ARG A 123 28.04 -26.54 3.24
CA ARG A 123 29.22 -26.46 4.13
C ARG A 123 29.16 -27.52 5.24
N SER A 124 27.99 -27.73 5.85
CA SER A 124 27.81 -28.75 6.89
C SER A 124 28.00 -30.18 6.35
N ARG A 125 27.52 -30.44 5.12
CA ARG A 125 27.66 -31.75 4.45
C ARG A 125 29.12 -32.04 4.10
N VAL A 126 29.84 -31.05 3.58
CA VAL A 126 31.27 -31.15 3.30
C VAL A 126 32.05 -31.39 4.60
N GLY A 127 31.75 -30.63 5.66
CA GLY A 127 32.37 -30.84 6.98
C GLY A 127 32.22 -32.28 7.48
N ARG A 128 30.99 -32.81 7.48
CA ARG A 128 30.72 -34.21 7.86
C ARG A 128 31.41 -35.23 6.95
N ALA A 129 31.54 -34.95 5.66
CA ALA A 129 32.22 -35.84 4.73
C ALA A 129 33.74 -35.88 4.99
N VAL A 130 34.35 -34.73 5.24
CA VAL A 130 35.77 -34.61 5.61
C VAL A 130 36.05 -35.33 6.93
N GLU A 131 35.18 -35.17 7.92
CA GLU A 131 35.31 -35.83 9.23
C GLU A 131 35.25 -37.36 9.10
N ARG A 132 34.26 -37.89 8.37
CA ARG A 132 34.18 -39.33 8.07
C ARG A 132 35.40 -39.87 7.30
N LEU A 133 35.99 -39.07 6.42
CA LEU A 133 37.22 -39.46 5.71
C LEU A 133 38.41 -39.55 6.66
N ARG A 134 38.55 -38.60 7.59
CA ARG A 134 39.58 -38.64 8.63
C ARG A 134 39.45 -39.86 9.55
N GLU A 135 38.23 -40.22 9.93
CA GLU A 135 37.98 -41.42 10.75
C GLU A 135 38.34 -42.73 10.03
N ARG A 136 38.14 -42.80 8.70
CA ARG A 136 38.42 -44.01 7.89
C ARG A 136 39.89 -44.17 7.50
N CYS A 137 40.63 -43.08 7.41
CA CYS A 137 42.06 -43.08 7.10
C CYS A 137 42.82 -42.36 8.21
N PRO A 138 43.03 -43.01 9.37
CA PRO A 138 43.92 -42.48 10.39
C PRO A 138 45.34 -42.46 9.80
N VAL A 139 45.91 -41.27 9.69
CA VAL A 139 47.32 -41.07 9.36
C VAL A 139 48.17 -41.36 10.60
#